data_AF-A0A8H8CF44-F1
#
_entry.id   AF-A0A8H8CF44-F1
#
_cell.length_a   1.000
_cell.length_b   1.000
_cell.length_c   1.000
_cell.angle_alpha   90.00
_cell.angle_beta   90.00
_cell.angle_gamma   90.00
#
_symmetry.space_group_name_H-M   'P 1'
#
loop_
_entity.id
_entity.type
_entity.pdbx_description
1 polymer ?
#
loop_
_entity_poly.entity_id
_entity_poly.type
_entity_poly.pdbx_seq_one_letter_code
_entity_poly.pdbx_strand_id
1 'polypeptide(L)'
;MSQLTSQNNKSYSAFLPDDILRQVFETAAQLDFRVTVNLASLSRRIRPWIDEILYSVVILRTLRTSYAFLRTIQTPNTKPRDFFAKCVKSLLIYADIDTDSLVTLLSICRGVINLSYWPSTGNAYAALPGYNPSSRLLGTPTPWNSHVHSTATPNISSSPLSTRQATKIYVPAVTEYFFFDLHSTSHIAPRRLSVMLHDSHPLFIFRPRFEGSPFFGDVTHLSVLNRWEEWTAWAGHRMTAEALPRLTHLKFDLSVGQAPESVRPRSLSPSCSRWLETVTVADPFCPSPPESESESHSHAYAYSERKMSSSECAWASKIACVANALSDVLSRHPSLIACVLVLRFDSNPARTARLISNAVASRMASSKQRRSSSPRYSMDMQCDSDDMDVDMDSDSPPAVDPRLVFAWEKESFRYNYAHSEHEQIMWKSAESIAKAQRFMKGENPLR
;
A
#
# COMPACT_ATOMS: atom_id res chain seq x y z
N MET A 1 -22.54 -22.34 -83.84
CA MET A 1 -23.33 -22.63 -82.62
C MET A 1 -22.39 -23.11 -81.54
N SER A 2 -21.86 -22.20 -80.70
CA SER A 2 -21.16 -22.53 -79.46
C SER A 2 -21.32 -21.36 -78.49
N GLN A 3 -22.36 -21.38 -77.67
CA GLN A 3 -22.48 -20.52 -76.48
C GLN A 3 -22.18 -21.39 -75.26
N LEU A 4 -20.98 -21.23 -74.69
CA LEU A 4 -20.58 -21.83 -73.42
C LEU A 4 -21.03 -20.90 -72.29
N THR A 5 -22.01 -21.38 -71.52
CA THR A 5 -22.53 -20.77 -70.30
C THR A 5 -21.51 -20.86 -69.17
N SER A 6 -20.85 -19.74 -68.87
CA SER A 6 -20.03 -19.57 -67.67
C SER A 6 -20.94 -19.46 -66.44
N GLN A 7 -21.16 -20.58 -65.76
CA GLN A 7 -21.89 -20.61 -64.49
C GLN A 7 -21.01 -20.05 -63.37
N ASN A 8 -21.48 -18.91 -62.87
CA ASN A 8 -20.87 -18.08 -61.85
C ASN A 8 -21.01 -18.74 -60.47
N ASN A 9 -20.04 -19.56 -60.06
CA ASN A 9 -19.97 -20.13 -58.71
C ASN A 9 -19.69 -19.01 -57.69
N LYS A 10 -20.76 -18.37 -57.19
CA LYS A 10 -20.69 -17.52 -56.00
C LYS A 10 -20.46 -18.43 -54.79
N SER A 11 -19.21 -18.60 -54.39
CA SER A 11 -18.89 -19.19 -53.09
C SER A 11 -19.48 -18.29 -52.01
N TYR A 12 -20.57 -18.74 -51.40
CA TYR A 12 -21.12 -18.14 -50.20
C TYR A 12 -20.19 -18.48 -49.03
N SER A 13 -19.18 -17.64 -48.80
CA SER A 13 -18.44 -17.71 -47.54
C SER A 13 -19.43 -17.32 -46.44
N ALA A 14 -19.77 -18.28 -45.59
CA ALA A 14 -20.56 -18.02 -44.39
C ALA A 14 -19.80 -17.00 -43.53
N PHE A 15 -20.21 -15.74 -43.58
CA PHE A 15 -19.65 -14.69 -42.73
C PHE A 15 -20.32 -14.80 -41.36
N LEU A 16 -19.50 -14.89 -40.32
CA LEU A 16 -19.98 -14.72 -38.95
C LEU A 16 -20.47 -13.27 -38.77
N PRO A 17 -21.63 -13.06 -38.10
CA PRO A 17 -22.09 -11.72 -37.74
C PRO A 17 -21.04 -10.97 -36.90
N ASP A 18 -21.00 -9.64 -37.06
CA ASP A 18 -20.00 -8.78 -36.40
C ASP A 18 -19.99 -8.88 -34.89
N ASP A 19 -21.16 -8.99 -34.26
CA ASP A 19 -21.27 -9.06 -32.80
C ASP A 19 -20.64 -10.34 -32.26
N ILE A 20 -20.82 -11.47 -32.97
CA ILE A 20 -20.21 -12.75 -32.62
C ILE A 20 -18.69 -12.68 -32.81
N LEU A 21 -18.22 -12.12 -33.93
CA LEU A 21 -16.79 -11.91 -34.17
C LEU A 21 -16.18 -11.02 -33.08
N ARG A 22 -16.84 -9.91 -32.75
CA ARG A 22 -16.40 -8.99 -31.69
C ARG A 22 -16.30 -9.70 -30.35
N GLN A 23 -17.34 -10.43 -29.94
CA GLN A 23 -17.34 -11.18 -28.68
C GLN A 23 -16.21 -12.20 -28.63
N VAL A 24 -15.98 -12.95 -29.72
CA VAL A 24 -14.89 -13.93 -29.80
C VAL A 24 -13.53 -13.25 -29.67
N PHE A 25 -13.29 -12.17 -30.41
CA PHE A 25 -12.00 -11.47 -30.39
C PHE A 25 -11.75 -10.73 -29.07
N GLU A 26 -12.76 -10.08 -28.48
CA GLU A 26 -12.64 -9.41 -27.17
C GLU A 26 -12.38 -10.44 -26.06
N THR A 27 -13.08 -11.58 -26.07
CA THR A 27 -12.84 -12.66 -25.10
C THR A 27 -11.44 -13.23 -25.25
N ALA A 28 -11.00 -13.52 -26.48
CA ALA A 28 -9.64 -14.01 -26.74
C ALA A 28 -8.57 -13.00 -26.30
N ALA A 29 -8.79 -11.71 -26.51
CA ALA A 29 -7.90 -10.65 -26.06
C ALA A 29 -7.83 -10.56 -24.53
N GLN A 30 -8.96 -10.66 -23.83
CA GLN A 30 -8.99 -10.62 -22.35
C GLN A 30 -8.27 -11.81 -21.71
N LEU A 31 -8.30 -12.98 -22.34
CA LEU A 31 -7.65 -14.19 -21.83
C LEU A 31 -6.14 -14.20 -22.04
N ASP A 32 -5.64 -13.66 -23.16
CA ASP A 32 -4.20 -13.60 -23.45
C ASP A 32 -3.79 -12.26 -24.07
N PHE A 33 -2.95 -11.54 -23.35
CA PHE A 33 -2.40 -10.27 -23.79
C PHE A 33 -1.51 -10.40 -25.04
N ARG A 34 -0.83 -11.53 -25.25
CA ARG A 34 -0.04 -11.77 -26.47
C ARG A 34 -0.95 -11.89 -27.69
N VAL A 35 -2.07 -12.58 -27.54
CA VAL A 35 -3.10 -12.67 -28.58
C VAL A 35 -3.68 -11.28 -28.88
N THR A 36 -3.94 -10.46 -27.86
CA THR A 36 -4.41 -9.08 -28.01
C THR A 36 -3.55 -8.26 -28.99
N VAL A 37 -2.22 -8.29 -28.83
CA VAL A 37 -1.31 -7.53 -29.69
C VAL A 37 -1.39 -8.03 -31.14
N ASN A 38 -1.46 -9.35 -31.34
CA ASN A 38 -1.60 -9.93 -32.68
C ASN A 38 -2.94 -9.54 -33.30
N LEU A 39 -4.05 -9.65 -32.56
CA LEU A 39 -5.40 -9.29 -33.01
C LEU A 39 -5.49 -7.82 -33.45
N ALA A 40 -4.85 -6.90 -32.74
CA ALA A 40 -4.81 -5.48 -33.10
C ALA A 40 -4.12 -5.21 -34.45
N SER A 41 -3.23 -6.13 -34.88
CA SER A 41 -2.53 -6.05 -36.16
C SER A 41 -3.28 -6.70 -37.33
N LEU A 42 -4.21 -7.64 -37.06
CA LEU A 42 -4.85 -8.46 -38.09
C LEU A 42 -5.70 -7.65 -39.09
N SER A 43 -6.51 -6.71 -38.61
CA SER A 43 -7.45 -5.97 -39.45
C SER A 43 -7.79 -4.60 -38.88
N ARG A 44 -7.99 -3.61 -39.78
CA ARG A 44 -8.47 -2.28 -39.41
C ARG A 44 -9.88 -2.29 -38.81
N ARG A 45 -10.71 -3.28 -39.16
CA ARG A 45 -12.08 -3.43 -38.64
C ARG A 45 -12.10 -3.87 -37.18
N ILE A 46 -11.22 -4.81 -36.82
CA ILE A 46 -11.14 -5.41 -35.48
C ILE A 46 -10.37 -4.50 -34.51
N ARG A 47 -9.42 -3.72 -35.04
CA ARG A 47 -8.52 -2.88 -34.24
C ARG A 47 -9.22 -2.00 -33.19
N PRO A 48 -10.33 -1.29 -33.46
CA PRO A 48 -11.00 -0.47 -32.45
C PRO A 48 -11.53 -1.27 -31.25
N TRP A 49 -11.98 -2.52 -31.47
CA TRP A 49 -12.46 -3.41 -30.39
C TRP A 49 -11.30 -3.83 -29.48
N ILE A 50 -10.16 -4.13 -30.10
CA ILE A 50 -8.96 -4.62 -29.39
C ILE A 50 -8.19 -3.48 -28.74
N ASP A 51 -8.16 -2.31 -29.36
CA ASP A 51 -7.47 -1.12 -28.85
C ASP A 51 -7.99 -0.72 -27.46
N GLU A 52 -9.30 -0.83 -27.21
CA GLU A 52 -9.87 -0.54 -25.90
C GLU A 52 -9.33 -1.50 -24.82
N ILE A 53 -9.22 -2.79 -25.14
CA ILE A 53 -8.67 -3.81 -24.23
C ILE A 53 -7.16 -3.62 -24.06
N LEU A 54 -6.43 -3.42 -25.14
CA LEU A 54 -4.97 -3.26 -25.15
C LEU A 54 -4.52 -2.06 -24.31
N TYR A 55 -5.25 -0.95 -24.37
CA TYR A 55 -4.93 0.28 -23.62
C TYR A 55 -5.62 0.35 -22.26
N SER A 56 -6.49 -0.61 -21.91
CA SER A 56 -7.15 -0.64 -20.61
C SER A 56 -6.17 -0.68 -19.43
N VAL A 57 -5.04 -1.37 -19.61
CA VAL A 57 -3.97 -1.49 -18.62
C VAL A 57 -2.65 -1.05 -19.24
N VAL A 58 -2.10 0.07 -18.77
CA VAL A 58 -0.81 0.60 -19.21
C VAL A 58 0.23 0.40 -18.12
N ILE A 59 1.29 -0.33 -18.45
CA ILE A 59 2.39 -0.64 -17.52
C ILE A 59 3.69 0.00 -18.00
N LEU A 60 4.11 1.05 -17.30
CA LEU A 60 5.32 1.82 -17.57
C LEU A 60 6.44 1.36 -16.64
N ARG A 61 7.10 0.24 -17.00
CA ARG A 61 8.14 -0.38 -16.16
C ARG A 61 9.48 0.34 -16.20
N THR A 62 9.84 0.89 -17.35
CA THR A 62 11.13 1.50 -17.62
C THR A 62 10.97 2.93 -18.13
N LEU A 63 12.02 3.74 -18.00
CA LEU A 63 12.05 5.07 -18.62
C LEU A 63 11.76 5.00 -20.12
N ARG A 64 12.37 4.03 -20.82
CA ARG A 64 12.15 3.82 -22.27
C ARG A 64 10.68 3.59 -22.60
N THR A 65 9.99 2.70 -21.88
CA THR A 65 8.56 2.43 -22.12
C THR A 65 7.69 3.63 -21.80
N SER A 66 8.07 4.42 -20.79
CA SER A 66 7.35 5.64 -20.39
C SER A 66 7.43 6.71 -21.47
N TYR A 67 8.64 7.03 -21.94
CA TYR A 67 8.83 8.00 -23.02
C TYR A 67 8.27 7.53 -24.36
N ALA A 68 8.30 6.22 -24.64
CA ALA A 68 7.64 5.68 -25.84
C ALA A 68 6.11 5.88 -25.78
N PHE A 69 5.51 5.65 -24.60
CA PHE A 69 4.08 5.89 -24.40
C PHE A 69 3.74 7.39 -24.48
N LEU A 70 4.51 8.26 -23.83
CA LEU A 70 4.36 9.71 -23.92
C LEU A 70 4.46 10.21 -25.37
N ARG A 71 5.47 9.74 -26.11
CA ARG A 71 5.59 10.07 -27.55
C ARG A 71 4.36 9.62 -28.33
N THR A 72 3.84 8.42 -28.03
CA THR A 72 2.64 7.90 -28.68
C THR A 72 1.43 8.80 -28.40
N ILE A 73 1.28 9.29 -27.18
CA ILE A 73 0.21 10.21 -26.78
C ILE A 73 0.35 11.58 -27.44
N GLN A 74 1.58 12.07 -27.58
CA GLN A 74 1.88 13.41 -28.11
C GLN A 74 1.88 13.46 -29.64
N THR A 75 1.98 12.31 -30.32
CA THR A 75 2.03 12.27 -31.79
C THR A 75 0.61 12.50 -32.36
N PRO A 76 0.37 13.55 -33.15
CA PRO A 76 -0.99 13.91 -33.60
C PRO A 76 -1.68 12.87 -34.48
N ASN A 77 -0.91 11.98 -35.13
CA ASN A 77 -1.42 11.01 -36.11
C ASN A 77 -1.68 9.61 -35.54
N THR A 78 -1.51 9.38 -34.23
CA THR A 78 -1.70 8.05 -33.62
C THR A 78 -3.12 7.86 -33.12
N LYS A 79 -3.49 8.50 -32.01
CA LYS A 79 -4.80 8.41 -31.34
C LYS A 79 -5.13 9.74 -30.66
N PRO A 80 -6.40 10.19 -30.67
CA PRO A 80 -6.78 11.45 -30.03
C PRO A 80 -6.63 11.35 -28.50
N ARG A 81 -6.46 12.49 -27.81
CA ARG A 81 -6.34 12.53 -26.35
C ARG A 81 -7.53 11.88 -25.63
N ASP A 82 -8.74 12.10 -26.16
CA ASP A 82 -9.97 11.52 -25.62
C ASP A 82 -9.99 9.99 -25.66
N PHE A 83 -9.28 9.38 -26.61
CA PHE A 83 -9.10 7.92 -26.64
C PHE A 83 -8.38 7.45 -25.37
N PHE A 84 -7.26 8.08 -25.00
CA PHE A 84 -6.51 7.69 -23.81
C PHE A 84 -7.29 7.99 -22.53
N ALA A 85 -7.98 9.13 -22.47
CA ALA A 85 -8.85 9.48 -21.36
C ALA A 85 -9.96 8.45 -21.16
N LYS A 86 -10.55 7.92 -22.24
CA LYS A 86 -11.60 6.91 -22.18
C LYS A 86 -11.05 5.51 -21.91
N CYS A 87 -10.00 5.09 -22.62
CA CYS A 87 -9.56 3.70 -22.64
C CYS A 87 -8.62 3.34 -21.49
N VAL A 88 -7.75 4.24 -21.01
CA VAL A 88 -6.79 3.91 -19.95
C VAL A 88 -7.49 3.86 -18.59
N LYS A 89 -7.71 2.66 -18.05
CA LYS A 89 -8.38 2.43 -16.76
C LYS A 89 -7.42 2.12 -15.63
N SER A 90 -6.32 1.43 -15.93
CA SER A 90 -5.29 1.09 -14.97
C SER A 90 -3.95 1.61 -15.47
N LEU A 91 -3.30 2.47 -14.69
CA LEU A 91 -2.01 3.06 -15.01
C LEU A 91 -0.99 2.70 -13.92
N LEU A 92 0.11 2.06 -14.35
CA LEU A 92 1.15 1.58 -13.47
C LEU A 92 2.47 2.20 -13.89
N ILE A 93 3.09 2.91 -12.97
CA ILE A 93 4.29 3.70 -13.22
C ILE A 93 5.36 3.24 -12.24
N TYR A 94 6.36 2.53 -12.77
CA TYR A 94 7.54 2.09 -12.02
C TYR A 94 8.80 2.85 -12.43
N ALA A 95 8.73 3.54 -13.57
CA ALA A 95 9.80 4.36 -14.08
C ALA A 95 9.91 5.66 -13.29
N ASP A 96 11.14 6.12 -13.10
CA ASP A 96 11.45 7.42 -12.51
C ASP A 96 11.27 8.52 -13.57
N ILE A 97 10.01 8.80 -13.93
CA ILE A 97 9.64 9.79 -14.94
C ILE A 97 9.76 11.19 -14.33
N ASP A 98 10.24 12.16 -15.10
CA ASP A 98 10.24 13.56 -14.68
C ASP A 98 8.81 14.07 -14.42
N THR A 99 8.71 15.07 -13.56
CA THR A 99 7.43 15.63 -13.11
C THR A 99 6.55 16.10 -14.26
N ASP A 100 7.12 16.83 -15.22
CA ASP A 100 6.35 17.44 -16.31
C ASP A 100 5.75 16.37 -17.21
N SER A 101 6.53 15.33 -17.51
CA SER A 101 6.09 14.13 -18.22
C SER A 101 5.02 13.37 -17.45
N LEU A 102 5.16 13.20 -16.13
CA LEU A 102 4.17 12.51 -15.29
C LEU A 102 2.85 13.29 -15.23
N VAL A 103 2.91 14.61 -15.06
CA VAL A 103 1.75 15.49 -15.11
C VAL A 103 1.08 15.41 -16.47
N THR A 104 1.85 15.49 -17.55
CA THR A 104 1.33 15.39 -18.91
C THR A 104 0.60 14.06 -19.11
N LEU A 105 1.23 12.96 -18.70
CA LEU A 105 0.67 11.61 -18.75
C LEU A 105 -0.67 11.53 -18.00
N LEU A 106 -0.68 11.98 -16.75
CA LEU A 106 -1.84 11.98 -15.86
C LEU A 106 -2.96 12.86 -16.44
N SER A 107 -2.65 14.07 -16.92
CA SER A 107 -3.63 15.02 -17.47
C SER A 107 -4.38 14.51 -18.69
N ILE A 108 -3.78 13.58 -19.44
CA ILE A 108 -4.35 12.96 -20.63
C ILE A 108 -5.13 11.69 -20.26
N CYS A 109 -4.63 10.88 -19.33
CA CYS A 109 -5.26 9.66 -18.85
C CYS A 109 -6.31 9.93 -17.75
N ARG A 110 -7.30 10.78 -18.04
CA ARG A 110 -8.30 11.24 -17.05
C ARG A 110 -9.21 10.15 -16.50
N GLY A 111 -9.49 9.11 -17.28
CA GLY A 111 -10.35 7.99 -16.88
C GLY A 111 -9.66 6.89 -16.07
N VAL A 112 -8.48 7.15 -15.51
CA VAL A 112 -7.76 6.19 -14.67
C VAL A 112 -8.53 5.94 -13.38
N ILE A 113 -8.89 4.68 -13.17
CA ILE A 113 -9.58 4.18 -11.98
C ILE A 113 -8.56 3.61 -10.99
N ASN A 114 -7.56 2.89 -11.51
CA ASN A 114 -6.51 2.25 -10.71
C ASN A 114 -5.17 2.87 -11.04
N LEU A 115 -4.59 3.59 -10.08
CA LEU A 115 -3.28 4.21 -10.23
C LEU A 115 -2.27 3.52 -9.30
N SER A 116 -1.16 3.06 -9.86
CA SER A 116 -0.01 2.59 -9.08
C SER A 116 1.23 3.39 -9.46
N TYR A 117 1.87 4.03 -8.48
CA TYR A 117 3.04 4.87 -8.70
C TYR A 117 4.14 4.53 -7.69
N TRP A 118 5.14 3.76 -8.13
CA TRP A 118 6.29 3.35 -7.31
C TRP A 118 7.57 3.49 -8.15
N PRO A 119 8.13 4.71 -8.25
CA PRO A 119 9.33 4.93 -9.02
C PRO A 119 10.45 4.09 -8.42
N SER A 120 11.13 3.31 -9.26
CA SER A 120 12.32 2.59 -8.83
C SER A 120 13.35 3.61 -8.40
N THR A 121 13.55 3.80 -7.09
CA THR A 121 14.59 4.65 -6.52
C THR A 121 15.97 3.99 -6.68
N GLY A 122 16.29 3.53 -7.90
CA GLY A 122 17.48 2.73 -8.22
C GLY A 122 18.79 3.38 -7.78
N ASN A 123 18.77 4.67 -7.48
CA ASN A 123 19.94 5.44 -7.04
C ASN A 123 19.76 6.23 -5.73
N ALA A 124 18.53 6.41 -5.21
CA ALA A 124 18.34 7.33 -4.07
C ALA A 124 18.99 6.82 -2.78
N TYR A 125 18.93 5.51 -2.53
CA TYR A 125 19.58 4.89 -1.37
C TYR A 125 21.08 4.62 -1.56
N ALA A 126 21.54 4.50 -2.81
CA ALA A 126 22.96 4.31 -3.11
C ALA A 126 23.78 5.60 -2.90
N ALA A 127 23.13 6.76 -2.94
CA ALA A 127 23.76 8.07 -2.80
C ALA A 127 23.74 8.66 -1.37
N LEU A 128 23.14 7.98 -0.39
CA LEU A 128 23.14 8.45 0.99
C LEU A 128 24.57 8.35 1.60
N PRO A 129 25.07 9.42 2.25
CA PRO A 129 26.38 9.39 2.91
C PRO A 129 26.44 8.25 3.93
N GLY A 130 27.35 7.30 3.73
CA GLY A 130 27.53 6.13 4.61
C GLY A 130 27.02 4.80 4.04
N TYR A 131 26.37 4.78 2.87
CA TYR A 131 26.05 3.53 2.18
C TYR A 131 27.32 2.91 1.58
N ASN A 132 27.85 1.88 2.23
CA ASN A 132 28.98 1.11 1.72
C ASN A 132 28.44 -0.09 0.91
N PRO A 133 28.53 -0.10 -0.43
CA PRO A 133 28.00 -1.17 -1.27
C PRO A 133 28.64 -2.55 -0.99
N SER A 134 29.77 -2.57 -0.27
CA SER A 134 30.49 -3.78 0.14
C SER A 134 29.95 -4.43 1.43
N SER A 135 29.09 -3.75 2.20
CA SER A 135 28.53 -4.29 3.45
C SER A 135 27.22 -5.06 3.20
N ARG A 136 27.28 -6.11 2.37
CA ARG A 136 26.13 -6.98 2.02
C ARG A 136 25.94 -8.16 2.98
N LEU A 137 26.51 -8.11 4.18
CA LEU A 137 26.29 -9.12 5.22
C LEU A 137 25.23 -8.59 6.19
N LEU A 138 24.09 -9.27 6.24
CA LEU A 138 22.83 -8.96 6.95
C LEU A 138 21.85 -7.98 6.26
N GLY A 139 21.04 -8.54 5.35
CA GLY A 139 19.58 -8.37 5.43
C GLY A 139 18.93 -7.08 4.90
N THR A 140 19.66 -6.13 4.30
CA THR A 140 18.99 -5.04 3.58
C THR A 140 18.25 -5.61 2.36
N PRO A 141 16.94 -5.40 2.20
CA PRO A 141 16.24 -5.81 0.98
C PRO A 141 16.85 -5.04 -0.19
N THR A 142 17.57 -5.76 -1.05
CA THR A 142 18.10 -5.19 -2.29
C THR A 142 16.93 -4.71 -3.15
N PRO A 143 17.04 -3.54 -3.80
CA PRO A 143 16.05 -3.13 -4.79
C PRO A 143 16.26 -3.99 -6.04
N TRP A 144 15.40 -5.01 -6.16
CA TRP A 144 15.05 -5.78 -7.35
C TRP A 144 16.12 -6.65 -8.03
N ASN A 145 15.63 -7.82 -8.48
CA ASN A 145 16.34 -8.89 -9.18
C ASN A 145 17.20 -8.40 -10.36
N SER A 146 18.51 -8.35 -10.15
CA SER A 146 19.51 -8.44 -11.21
C SER A 146 20.20 -9.81 -11.16
N HIS A 147 19.43 -10.89 -11.27
CA HIS A 147 19.96 -12.20 -11.65
C HIS A 147 19.59 -12.46 -13.10
N VAL A 148 20.31 -11.79 -14.02
CA VAL A 148 20.47 -12.29 -15.38
C VAL A 148 21.79 -13.04 -15.37
N HIS A 149 21.74 -14.32 -15.72
CA HIS A 149 22.93 -15.14 -15.94
C HIS A 149 23.82 -14.46 -16.99
N SER A 150 24.92 -13.86 -16.54
CA SER A 150 25.94 -13.31 -17.42
C SER A 150 26.82 -14.47 -17.89
N THR A 151 26.54 -15.00 -19.08
CA THR A 151 27.47 -15.89 -19.79
C THR A 151 28.68 -15.07 -20.22
N ALA A 152 29.85 -15.55 -19.82
CA ALA A 152 31.15 -14.94 -20.06
C ALA A 152 31.40 -14.56 -21.52
N THR A 153 31.91 -13.35 -21.73
CA THR A 153 32.66 -12.96 -22.94
C THR A 153 33.99 -12.31 -22.53
N PRO A 154 35.07 -12.45 -23.32
CA PRO A 154 36.43 -12.22 -22.86
C PRO A 154 36.84 -10.75 -22.90
N ASN A 155 37.76 -10.43 -21.99
CA ASN A 155 38.48 -9.17 -21.86
C ASN A 155 39.10 -8.71 -23.19
N ILE A 156 38.80 -7.47 -23.59
CA ILE A 156 39.66 -6.68 -24.46
C ILE A 156 39.97 -5.36 -23.74
N SER A 157 41.27 -5.20 -23.47
CA SER A 157 41.95 -4.03 -22.93
C SER A 157 41.57 -2.75 -23.69
N SER A 158 41.16 -1.70 -22.95
CA SER A 158 41.17 -0.34 -23.46
C SER A 158 41.68 0.64 -22.39
N SER A 159 42.55 1.53 -22.85
CA SER A 159 43.39 2.49 -22.13
C SER A 159 42.59 3.59 -21.42
N PRO A 160 43.18 4.29 -20.41
CA PRO A 160 42.45 5.26 -19.60
C PRO A 160 42.24 6.59 -20.35
N LEU A 161 40.99 6.98 -20.54
CA LEU A 161 40.60 8.31 -20.98
C LEU A 161 40.46 9.25 -19.77
N SER A 162 41.36 10.23 -19.73
CA SER A 162 41.25 11.58 -19.17
C SER A 162 40.08 11.87 -18.22
N THR A 163 40.41 11.93 -16.93
CA THR A 163 39.57 12.46 -15.86
C THR A 163 39.41 13.98 -16.03
N ARG A 164 38.37 14.42 -16.74
CA ARG A 164 37.91 15.82 -16.63
C ARG A 164 37.20 16.00 -15.29
N GLN A 165 37.78 16.84 -14.45
CA GLN A 165 37.21 17.30 -13.18
C GLN A 165 35.80 17.85 -13.43
N ALA A 166 34.79 17.19 -12.84
CA ALA A 166 33.45 17.72 -12.73
C ALA A 166 33.49 18.90 -11.75
N THR A 167 33.38 20.12 -12.28
CA THR A 167 33.18 21.33 -11.50
C THR A 167 31.86 21.19 -10.74
N LYS A 168 31.95 21.19 -9.41
CA LYS A 168 30.81 21.11 -8.49
C LYS A 168 30.04 22.43 -8.60
N ILE A 169 29.08 22.50 -9.52
CA ILE A 169 28.17 23.64 -9.64
C ILE A 169 27.32 23.66 -8.37
N TYR A 170 27.59 24.62 -7.50
CA TYR A 170 26.79 24.91 -6.33
C TYR A 170 25.49 25.58 -6.80
N VAL A 171 24.45 24.77 -7.02
CA VAL A 171 23.12 25.30 -7.29
C VAL A 171 22.59 25.85 -5.96
N PRO A 172 22.28 27.15 -5.85
CA PRO A 172 21.72 27.71 -4.63
C PRO A 172 20.39 27.00 -4.33
N ALA A 173 20.15 26.68 -3.07
CA ALA A 173 18.92 26.06 -2.58
C ALA A 173 17.73 27.00 -2.84
N VAL A 174 17.14 26.90 -4.03
CA VAL A 174 15.83 27.48 -4.33
C VAL A 174 14.81 26.61 -3.61
N THR A 175 14.44 27.01 -2.40
CA THR A 175 13.41 26.40 -1.55
C THR A 175 12.00 26.75 -1.99
N GLU A 176 11.82 27.47 -3.10
CA GLU A 176 10.54 27.48 -3.82
C GLU A 176 10.40 26.19 -4.61
N TYR A 177 10.15 25.10 -3.88
CA TYR A 177 9.56 23.92 -4.45
C TYR A 177 8.28 24.37 -5.15
N PHE A 178 8.28 24.35 -6.48
CA PHE A 178 7.05 24.37 -7.28
C PHE A 178 6.21 23.21 -6.77
N PHE A 179 5.32 23.51 -5.81
CA PHE A 179 4.27 22.61 -5.38
C PHE A 179 3.41 22.47 -6.62
N PHE A 180 3.64 21.38 -7.36
CA PHE A 180 2.79 21.06 -8.47
C PHE A 180 1.41 20.85 -7.89
N ASP A 181 0.52 21.77 -8.24
CA ASP A 181 -0.74 21.84 -7.55
C ASP A 181 -1.65 20.74 -8.09
N LEU A 182 -1.77 19.63 -7.33
CA LEU A 182 -2.76 18.59 -7.57
C LEU A 182 -4.19 19.17 -7.59
N HIS A 183 -4.42 20.40 -7.12
CA HIS A 183 -5.69 21.10 -7.33
C HIS A 183 -5.98 21.33 -8.82
N SER A 184 -4.97 21.49 -9.69
CA SER A 184 -5.15 21.59 -11.14
C SER A 184 -5.52 20.25 -11.79
N THR A 185 -5.26 19.13 -11.11
CA THR A 185 -5.61 17.77 -11.56
C THR A 185 -7.03 17.35 -11.15
N SER A 186 -7.97 18.29 -11.06
CA SER A 186 -9.38 18.01 -10.75
C SER A 186 -10.04 16.96 -11.66
N HIS A 187 -9.43 16.70 -12.81
CA HIS A 187 -9.88 15.71 -13.78
C HIS A 187 -9.42 14.28 -13.51
N ILE A 188 -8.56 14.04 -12.52
CA ILE A 188 -8.02 12.70 -12.22
C ILE A 188 -8.37 12.38 -10.78
N ALA A 189 -9.23 11.39 -10.60
CA ALA A 189 -9.71 10.99 -9.29
C ALA A 189 -9.71 9.45 -9.24
N PRO A 190 -8.53 8.83 -9.04
CA PRO A 190 -8.44 7.37 -9.04
C PRO A 190 -9.24 6.84 -7.85
N ARG A 191 -9.98 5.75 -8.08
CA ARG A 191 -10.72 5.08 -7.00
C ARG A 191 -9.81 4.18 -6.17
N ARG A 192 -8.78 3.62 -6.81
CA ARG A 192 -7.79 2.77 -6.17
C ARG A 192 -6.41 3.34 -6.41
N LEU A 193 -5.71 3.63 -5.33
CA LEU A 193 -4.42 4.28 -5.35
C LEU A 193 -3.41 3.43 -4.58
N SER A 194 -2.33 3.04 -5.24
CA SER A 194 -1.18 2.37 -4.61
C SER A 194 0.06 3.21 -4.86
N VAL A 195 0.65 3.75 -3.80
CA VAL A 195 1.70 4.78 -3.92
C VAL A 195 2.88 4.52 -3.00
N MET A 196 4.05 4.90 -3.50
CA MET A 196 5.25 5.09 -2.70
C MET A 196 5.59 6.58 -2.73
N LEU A 197 5.46 7.24 -1.58
CA LEU A 197 5.76 8.65 -1.42
C LEU A 197 7.28 8.85 -1.27
N HIS A 198 7.83 9.94 -1.78
CA HIS A 198 9.26 10.23 -1.69
C HIS A 198 9.49 11.74 -1.54
N ASP A 199 10.46 12.14 -0.71
CA ASP A 199 10.76 13.55 -0.44
C ASP A 199 11.12 14.35 -1.71
N SER A 200 11.77 13.70 -2.68
CA SER A 200 12.16 14.35 -3.92
C SER A 200 11.05 14.43 -4.96
N HIS A 201 9.88 13.82 -4.72
CA HIS A 201 8.84 13.72 -5.73
C HIS A 201 7.75 14.78 -5.53
N PRO A 202 7.50 15.68 -6.49
CA PRO A 202 6.60 16.83 -6.28
C PRO A 202 5.11 16.47 -6.17
N LEU A 203 4.66 15.37 -6.79
CA LEU A 203 3.26 14.92 -6.65
C LEU A 203 3.03 14.04 -5.42
N PHE A 204 4.08 13.37 -4.96
CA PHE A 204 3.99 12.33 -3.94
C PHE A 204 5.05 12.60 -2.88
N ILE A 205 5.03 13.83 -2.36
CA ILE A 205 5.93 14.22 -1.28
C ILE A 205 5.70 13.31 -0.07
N PHE A 206 6.77 13.05 0.68
CA PHE A 206 6.73 12.26 1.91
C PHE A 206 5.65 12.72 2.90
N ARG A 207 5.29 14.00 2.88
CA ARG A 207 4.21 14.58 3.69
C ARG A 207 3.02 14.93 2.78
N PRO A 208 2.22 13.94 2.36
CA PRO A 208 1.16 14.18 1.40
C PRO A 208 0.16 15.18 2.00
N ARG A 209 -0.21 16.19 1.19
CA ARG A 209 -1.32 17.10 1.50
C ARG A 209 -2.57 16.52 0.87
N PHE A 210 -3.29 15.70 1.65
CA PHE A 210 -4.57 15.14 1.22
C PHE A 210 -5.68 16.20 1.25
N GLU A 211 -5.62 17.12 2.20
CA GLU A 211 -6.64 18.16 2.42
C GLU A 211 -6.80 19.08 1.20
N GLY A 212 -8.05 19.32 0.81
CA GLY A 212 -8.43 20.22 -0.30
C GLY A 212 -8.11 19.69 -1.70
N SER A 213 -7.42 18.56 -1.85
CA SER A 213 -7.02 18.05 -3.16
C SER A 213 -8.12 17.20 -3.79
N PRO A 214 -8.67 17.59 -4.96
CA PRO A 214 -9.72 16.83 -5.64
C PRO A 214 -9.23 15.45 -6.11
N PHE A 215 -7.91 15.30 -6.29
CA PHE A 215 -7.30 14.03 -6.69
C PHE A 215 -7.61 12.89 -5.72
N PHE A 216 -7.67 13.19 -4.41
CA PHE A 216 -7.94 12.20 -3.38
C PHE A 216 -9.43 12.02 -3.05
N GLY A 217 -10.29 12.89 -3.59
CA GLY A 217 -11.71 12.93 -3.25
C GLY A 217 -12.47 11.64 -3.57
N ASP A 218 -12.05 10.91 -4.61
CA ASP A 218 -12.66 9.64 -5.03
C ASP A 218 -11.90 8.38 -4.59
N VAL A 219 -10.79 8.54 -3.85
CA VAL A 219 -9.98 7.41 -3.41
C VAL A 219 -10.76 6.61 -2.37
N THR A 220 -11.11 5.38 -2.75
CA THR A 220 -11.79 4.41 -1.89
C THR A 220 -10.83 3.39 -1.29
N HIS A 221 -9.77 3.04 -2.03
CA HIS A 221 -8.74 2.10 -1.62
C HIS A 221 -7.38 2.77 -1.73
N LEU A 222 -6.65 2.83 -0.62
CA LEU A 222 -5.31 3.42 -0.56
C LEU A 222 -4.30 2.40 -0.02
N SER A 223 -3.27 2.12 -0.80
CA SER A 223 -2.13 1.28 -0.42
C SER A 223 -0.87 2.15 -0.34
N VAL A 224 -0.30 2.26 0.87
CA VAL A 224 0.92 3.02 1.14
C VAL A 224 2.08 2.05 1.30
N LEU A 225 3.02 2.09 0.34
CA LEU A 225 4.16 1.17 0.27
C LEU A 225 5.45 1.74 0.89
N ASN A 226 5.36 2.93 1.48
CA ASN A 226 6.44 3.58 2.21
C ASN A 226 6.96 2.72 3.37
N ARG A 227 8.17 3.03 3.84
CA ARG A 227 8.67 2.38 5.06
C ARG A 227 7.87 2.84 6.28
N TRP A 228 7.88 2.04 7.33
CA TRP A 228 7.11 2.33 8.54
C TRP A 228 7.52 3.64 9.20
N GLU A 229 8.81 3.98 9.19
CA GLU A 229 9.32 5.25 9.72
C GLU A 229 8.66 6.45 9.03
N GLU A 230 8.35 6.27 7.74
CA GLU A 230 7.87 7.33 6.89
C GLU A 230 6.37 7.54 7.11
N TRP A 231 5.57 6.49 6.93
CA TRP A 231 4.12 6.62 7.06
C TRP A 231 3.68 6.86 8.50
N THR A 232 4.38 6.33 9.52
CA THR A 232 4.06 6.65 10.92
C THR A 232 4.30 8.11 11.28
N ALA A 233 5.21 8.80 10.58
CA ALA A 233 5.50 10.22 10.83
C ALA A 233 4.37 11.16 10.38
N TRP A 234 3.45 10.71 9.50
CA TRP A 234 2.38 11.57 8.98
C TRP A 234 0.98 10.99 8.96
N ALA A 235 0.80 9.66 8.95
CA ALA A 235 -0.51 9.04 8.77
C ALA A 235 -1.52 9.50 9.83
N GLY A 236 -1.12 9.52 11.11
CA GLY A 236 -2.01 9.87 12.21
C GLY A 236 -2.60 11.28 12.14
N HIS A 237 -1.87 12.24 11.58
CA HIS A 237 -2.35 13.63 11.49
C HIS A 237 -2.89 14.05 10.12
N ARG A 238 -2.38 13.48 9.02
CA ARG A 238 -2.81 13.86 7.66
C ARG A 238 -3.95 13.03 7.10
N MET A 239 -4.14 11.81 7.57
CA MET A 239 -5.22 10.97 7.08
C MET A 239 -6.47 11.25 7.92
N THR A 240 -7.22 12.28 7.54
CA THR A 240 -8.51 12.63 8.16
C THR A 240 -9.65 12.28 7.21
N ALA A 241 -10.85 12.03 7.75
CA ALA A 241 -12.05 11.81 6.94
C ALA A 241 -12.38 13.00 6.03
N GLU A 242 -12.00 14.22 6.41
CA GLU A 242 -12.17 15.41 5.57
C GLU A 242 -11.23 15.39 4.35
N ALA A 243 -9.99 14.93 4.56
CA ALA A 243 -8.99 14.88 3.51
C ALA A 243 -9.21 13.72 2.53
N LEU A 244 -9.78 12.62 3.01
CA LEU A 244 -10.02 11.38 2.26
C LEU A 244 -11.46 10.89 2.50
N PRO A 245 -12.48 11.63 2.01
CA PRO A 245 -13.88 11.43 2.41
C PRO A 245 -14.51 10.13 1.94
N ARG A 246 -13.96 9.52 0.87
CA ARG A 246 -14.46 8.26 0.32
C ARG A 246 -13.61 7.06 0.71
N LEU A 247 -12.60 7.24 1.56
CA LEU A 247 -11.70 6.17 1.95
C LEU A 247 -12.44 5.14 2.79
N THR A 248 -12.43 3.90 2.30
CA THR A 248 -13.05 2.73 2.93
C THR A 248 -12.02 1.63 3.21
N HIS A 249 -10.95 1.58 2.43
CA HIS A 249 -9.91 0.55 2.52
C HIS A 249 -8.53 1.21 2.58
N LEU A 250 -7.75 0.83 3.58
CA LEU A 250 -6.41 1.35 3.79
C LEU A 250 -5.42 0.21 4.00
N LYS A 251 -4.25 0.27 3.37
CA LYS A 251 -3.17 -0.70 3.53
C LYS A 251 -1.86 0.00 3.83
N PHE A 252 -1.15 -0.52 4.83
CA PHE A 252 0.23 -0.16 5.14
C PHE A 252 1.12 -1.38 5.06
N ASP A 253 2.33 -1.20 4.54
CA ASP A 253 3.39 -2.19 4.62
C ASP A 253 4.26 -1.95 5.87
N LEU A 254 4.52 -3.03 6.62
CA LEU A 254 5.42 -3.05 7.78
C LEU A 254 6.50 -4.13 7.58
N SER A 255 7.68 -3.71 7.15
CA SER A 255 8.88 -4.55 7.19
C SER A 255 9.34 -4.69 8.63
N VAL A 256 8.93 -5.76 9.32
CA VAL A 256 9.21 -5.97 10.76
C VAL A 256 10.70 -6.21 10.99
N GLY A 257 11.33 -6.98 10.10
CA GLY A 257 12.68 -7.52 10.31
C GLY A 257 12.64 -8.73 11.25
N GLN A 258 13.81 -9.19 11.73
CA GLN A 258 13.82 -10.24 12.74
C GLN A 258 13.31 -9.68 14.07
N ALA A 259 12.12 -10.11 14.48
CA ALA A 259 11.65 -9.89 15.85
C ALA A 259 12.64 -10.56 16.82
N PRO A 260 12.96 -9.93 17.98
CA PRO A 260 13.80 -10.56 18.98
C PRO A 260 13.29 -11.96 19.28
N GLU A 261 14.18 -12.96 19.23
CA GLU A 261 13.80 -14.33 19.56
C GLU A 261 13.22 -14.32 20.97
N SER A 262 11.91 -14.56 21.08
CA SER A 262 11.34 -14.87 22.38
C SER A 262 12.08 -16.11 22.87
N VAL A 263 12.57 -16.10 24.10
CA VAL A 263 13.07 -17.29 24.79
C VAL A 263 11.95 -18.35 24.71
N ARG A 264 12.01 -19.21 23.68
CA ARG A 264 10.98 -20.22 23.48
C ARG A 264 11.18 -21.29 24.54
N PRO A 265 10.15 -21.68 25.32
CA PRO A 265 10.16 -22.98 25.95
C PRO A 265 10.29 -24.02 24.83
N ARG A 266 11.33 -24.88 24.90
CA ARG A 266 11.85 -25.72 23.81
C ARG A 266 10.90 -26.80 23.24
N SER A 267 9.60 -26.79 23.53
CA SER A 267 8.78 -28.01 23.37
C SER A 267 7.58 -27.96 22.41
N LEU A 268 7.30 -26.89 21.67
CA LEU A 268 6.09 -26.83 20.81
C LEU A 268 6.39 -26.68 19.31
N SER A 269 5.79 -27.61 18.55
CA SER A 269 5.95 -27.89 17.12
C SER A 269 5.44 -26.76 16.19
N PRO A 270 6.04 -26.57 14.99
CA PRO A 270 5.66 -25.51 14.06
C PRO A 270 4.55 -25.97 13.09
N SER A 271 3.29 -25.80 13.47
CA SER A 271 2.16 -25.92 12.53
C SER A 271 1.66 -24.53 12.12
N CYS A 272 1.74 -24.24 10.81
CA CYS A 272 1.50 -22.92 10.21
C CYS A 272 0.00 -22.58 10.00
N SER A 273 -0.92 -23.49 10.33
CA SER A 273 -2.35 -23.35 9.98
C SER A 273 -3.21 -22.64 11.04
N ARG A 274 -2.61 -22.10 12.10
CA ARG A 274 -3.33 -21.59 13.30
C ARG A 274 -3.48 -20.07 13.39
N TRP A 275 -3.10 -19.35 12.35
CA TRP A 275 -2.95 -17.88 12.38
C TRP A 275 -4.28 -17.12 12.53
N LEU A 276 -5.40 -17.67 12.03
CA LEU A 276 -6.74 -17.09 12.20
C LEU A 276 -7.30 -17.27 13.64
N GLU A 277 -6.87 -18.30 14.37
CA GLU A 277 -7.33 -18.57 15.75
C GLU A 277 -6.58 -17.73 16.80
N THR A 278 -5.38 -17.22 16.49
CA THR A 278 -4.50 -16.61 17.50
C THR A 278 -4.69 -15.12 17.73
N VAL A 279 -5.40 -14.42 16.84
CA VAL A 279 -5.67 -12.97 16.93
C VAL A 279 -7.00 -12.67 17.63
N THR A 280 -7.92 -13.64 17.68
CA THR A 280 -9.28 -13.46 18.24
C THR A 280 -9.47 -14.13 19.60
N VAL A 281 -8.62 -15.10 19.97
CA VAL A 281 -8.68 -15.72 21.29
C VAL A 281 -7.75 -14.96 22.23
N ALA A 282 -8.34 -14.25 23.19
CA ALA A 282 -7.62 -13.79 24.38
C ALA A 282 -7.05 -15.03 25.07
N ASP A 283 -5.74 -15.23 24.97
CA ASP A 283 -5.05 -16.25 25.75
C ASP A 283 -4.97 -15.72 27.18
N PRO A 284 -5.65 -16.32 28.17
CA PRO A 284 -5.71 -15.79 29.54
C PRO A 284 -4.36 -15.89 30.29
N PHE A 285 -3.29 -16.36 29.65
CA PHE A 285 -1.97 -16.58 30.26
C PHE A 285 -0.92 -15.53 29.89
N CYS A 286 -1.31 -14.25 29.76
CA CYS A 286 -0.33 -13.17 29.79
C CYS A 286 -0.24 -12.65 31.24
N PRO A 287 0.81 -12.99 32.01
CA PRO A 287 0.89 -12.57 33.40
C PRO A 287 0.95 -11.04 33.47
N SER A 288 -0.06 -10.44 34.10
CA SER A 288 -0.02 -9.06 34.57
C SER A 288 1.25 -8.88 35.42
N PRO A 289 1.93 -7.72 35.36
CA PRO A 289 2.93 -7.41 36.37
C PRO A 289 2.24 -7.49 37.74
N PRO A 290 2.81 -8.22 38.73
CA PRO A 290 2.16 -8.44 40.01
C PRO A 290 1.83 -7.08 40.62
N GLU A 291 0.53 -6.82 40.80
CA GLU A 291 0.06 -5.69 41.57
C GLU A 291 0.57 -5.87 42.99
N SER A 292 1.17 -4.81 43.49
CA SER A 292 1.84 -4.75 44.77
C SER A 292 0.84 -4.93 45.90
N GLU A 293 0.67 -6.17 46.36
CA GLU A 293 0.09 -6.43 47.67
C GLU A 293 1.03 -5.87 48.75
N SER A 294 0.47 -4.95 49.53
CA SER A 294 1.07 -4.29 50.66
C SER A 294 1.25 -5.27 51.82
N GLU A 295 2.31 -6.07 51.80
CA GLU A 295 2.76 -6.77 53.00
C GLU A 295 4.23 -6.49 53.32
N SER A 296 4.38 -5.83 54.45
CA SER A 296 5.61 -5.36 55.07
C SER A 296 6.47 -6.51 55.57
N HIS A 297 7.20 -7.21 54.69
CA HIS A 297 8.31 -8.09 55.09
C HIS A 297 9.59 -7.76 54.33
N SER A 298 10.60 -7.33 55.09
CA SER A 298 11.93 -6.91 54.64
C SER A 298 12.76 -8.10 54.17
N HIS A 299 12.45 -8.63 52.99
CA HIS A 299 13.40 -9.46 52.25
C HIS A 299 13.96 -8.64 51.09
N ALA A 300 15.24 -8.29 51.21
CA ALA A 300 16.04 -7.70 50.15
C ALA A 300 16.19 -8.70 48.99
N TYR A 301 15.13 -8.85 48.19
CA TYR A 301 15.24 -9.47 46.88
C TYR A 301 15.99 -8.50 45.99
N ALA A 302 17.24 -8.88 45.67
CA ALA A 302 18.01 -8.26 44.61
C ALA A 302 17.18 -8.35 43.32
N TYR A 303 16.48 -7.28 43.02
CA TYR A 303 15.77 -7.09 41.77
C TYR A 303 16.85 -7.10 40.69
N SER A 304 17.01 -8.27 40.06
CA SER A 304 17.85 -8.44 38.89
C SER A 304 17.26 -7.52 37.83
N GLU A 305 17.82 -6.31 37.70
CA GLU A 305 17.63 -5.44 36.55
C GLU A 305 18.04 -6.25 35.32
N ARG A 306 17.08 -6.96 34.76
CA ARG A 306 17.23 -7.68 33.52
C ARG A 306 17.38 -6.59 32.46
N LYS A 307 18.63 -6.19 32.21
CA LYS A 307 18.99 -5.20 31.20
C LYS A 307 18.37 -5.65 29.89
N MET A 308 17.26 -5.02 29.50
CA MET A 308 16.67 -5.24 28.19
C MET A 308 17.74 -4.92 27.16
N SER A 309 17.87 -5.80 26.17
CA SER A 309 18.82 -5.56 25.10
C SER A 309 18.42 -4.30 24.32
N SER A 310 19.39 -3.54 23.82
CA SER A 310 19.13 -2.32 23.02
C SER A 310 18.21 -2.62 21.81
N SER A 311 18.28 -3.82 21.24
CA SER A 311 17.41 -4.30 20.16
C SER A 311 15.95 -4.47 20.57
N GLU A 312 15.68 -4.96 21.78
CA GLU A 312 14.30 -5.06 22.29
C GLU A 312 13.67 -3.69 22.51
N CYS A 313 14.44 -2.72 23.03
CA CYS A 313 13.97 -1.34 23.19
C CYS A 313 13.65 -0.69 21.83
N ALA A 314 14.50 -0.87 20.82
CA ALA A 314 14.27 -0.35 19.47
C ALA A 314 13.02 -0.97 18.81
N TRP A 315 12.85 -2.29 18.96
CA TRP A 315 11.68 -2.99 18.45
C TRP A 315 10.38 -2.55 19.16
N ALA A 316 10.40 -2.45 20.49
CA ALA A 316 9.24 -1.96 21.26
C ALA A 316 8.85 -0.53 20.86
N SER A 317 9.84 0.36 20.68
CA SER A 317 9.62 1.73 20.20
C SER A 317 8.98 1.75 18.81
N LYS A 318 9.45 0.90 17.89
CA LYS A 318 8.85 0.73 16.56
C LYS A 318 7.38 0.29 16.63
N ILE A 319 7.06 -0.74 17.43
CA ILE A 319 5.69 -1.22 17.61
C ILE A 319 4.81 -0.12 18.21
N ALA A 320 5.32 0.65 19.18
CA ALA A 320 4.62 1.78 19.73
C ALA A 320 4.31 2.84 18.65
N CYS A 321 5.30 3.29 17.88
CA CYS A 321 5.08 4.27 16.80
C CYS A 321 4.02 3.81 15.78
N VAL A 322 4.08 2.54 15.37
CA VAL A 322 3.07 1.92 14.49
C VAL A 322 1.69 1.96 15.12
N ALA A 323 1.56 1.53 16.38
CA ALA A 323 0.29 1.53 17.08
C ALA A 323 -0.31 2.94 17.26
N ASN A 324 0.54 3.95 17.46
CA ASN A 324 0.10 5.35 17.59
C ASN A 324 -0.54 5.83 16.30
N ALA A 325 0.18 5.65 15.18
CA ALA A 325 -0.28 6.07 13.87
C ALA A 325 -1.57 5.34 13.48
N LEU A 326 -1.67 4.03 13.73
CA LEU A 326 -2.88 3.25 13.45
C LEU A 326 -4.06 3.68 14.32
N SER A 327 -3.85 3.88 15.62
CA SER A 327 -4.89 4.40 16.54
C SER A 327 -5.42 5.74 16.07
N ASP A 328 -4.54 6.66 15.68
CA ASP A 328 -4.92 7.98 15.19
C ASP A 328 -5.75 7.87 13.90
N VAL A 329 -5.28 7.11 12.91
CA VAL A 329 -5.99 6.87 11.65
C VAL A 329 -7.38 6.26 11.90
N LEU A 330 -7.46 5.18 12.67
CA LEU A 330 -8.71 4.49 12.97
C LEU A 330 -9.69 5.41 13.73
N SER A 331 -9.21 6.27 14.61
CA SER A 331 -10.03 7.22 15.36
C SER A 331 -10.59 8.36 14.49
N ARG A 332 -9.86 8.76 13.45
CA ARG A 332 -10.21 9.87 12.55
C ARG A 332 -10.97 9.44 11.29
N HIS A 333 -11.03 8.14 11.02
CA HIS A 333 -11.69 7.56 9.86
C HIS A 333 -12.74 6.51 10.24
N PRO A 334 -13.92 6.93 10.75
CA PRO A 334 -15.01 6.01 11.07
C PRO A 334 -15.56 5.28 9.84
N SER A 335 -15.39 5.82 8.63
CA SER A 335 -15.82 5.22 7.36
C SER A 335 -14.99 4.02 6.90
N LEU A 336 -13.84 3.75 7.53
CA LEU A 336 -13.01 2.61 7.16
C LEU A 336 -13.75 1.30 7.41
N ILE A 337 -13.86 0.51 6.34
CA ILE A 337 -14.35 -0.86 6.39
C ILE A 337 -13.23 -1.76 6.89
N ALA A 338 -12.03 -1.61 6.33
CA ALA A 338 -10.83 -2.36 6.69
C ALA A 338 -9.55 -1.51 6.61
N CYS A 339 -8.65 -1.74 7.55
CA CYS A 339 -7.30 -1.21 7.62
C CYS A 339 -6.33 -2.40 7.71
N VAL A 340 -5.66 -2.72 6.61
CA VAL A 340 -4.75 -3.85 6.48
C VAL A 340 -3.32 -3.44 6.82
N LEU A 341 -2.70 -4.11 7.78
CA LEU A 341 -1.28 -4.01 8.05
C LEU A 341 -0.56 -5.27 7.55
N VAL A 342 0.25 -5.12 6.50
CA VAL A 342 1.02 -6.22 5.92
C VAL A 342 2.34 -6.37 6.67
N LEU A 343 2.48 -7.44 7.44
CA LEU A 343 3.70 -7.82 8.14
C LEU A 343 4.63 -8.55 7.18
N ARG A 344 5.79 -7.95 6.91
CA ARG A 344 6.84 -8.51 6.05
C ARG A 344 8.08 -8.89 6.83
N PHE A 345 8.68 -10.00 6.42
CA PHE A 345 9.91 -10.54 7.00
C PHE A 345 9.83 -10.80 8.51
N ASP A 346 8.62 -10.99 9.04
CA ASP A 346 8.39 -11.28 10.45
C ASP A 346 8.57 -12.77 10.72
N SER A 347 9.39 -13.11 11.72
CA SER A 347 9.61 -14.47 12.20
C SER A 347 8.46 -14.98 13.07
N ASN A 348 7.66 -14.09 13.64
CA ASN A 348 6.49 -14.40 14.46
C ASN A 348 5.36 -13.37 14.25
N PRO A 349 4.69 -13.39 13.08
CA PRO A 349 3.66 -12.41 12.74
C PRO A 349 2.47 -12.41 13.70
N ALA A 350 2.14 -13.54 14.32
CA ALA A 350 1.05 -13.64 15.30
C ALA A 350 1.36 -12.81 16.57
N ARG A 351 2.58 -12.94 17.12
CA ARG A 351 3.01 -12.15 18.29
C ARG A 351 3.03 -10.66 17.99
N THR A 352 3.61 -10.28 16.85
CA THR A 352 3.67 -8.87 16.42
C THR A 352 2.28 -8.29 16.22
N ALA A 353 1.38 -9.02 15.54
CA ALA A 353 -0.02 -8.61 15.36
C ALA A 353 -0.73 -8.40 16.70
N ARG A 354 -0.59 -9.34 17.64
CA ARG A 354 -1.18 -9.23 18.99
C ARG A 354 -0.69 -7.99 19.74
N LEU A 355 0.62 -7.72 19.71
CA LEU A 355 1.20 -6.57 20.41
C LEU A 355 0.77 -5.23 19.81
N ILE A 356 0.75 -5.12 18.47
CA ILE A 356 0.23 -3.93 17.79
C ILE A 356 -1.26 -3.75 18.13
N SER A 357 -2.04 -4.81 18.03
CA SER A 357 -3.48 -4.80 18.29
C SER A 357 -3.80 -4.32 19.72
N ASN A 358 -3.12 -4.89 20.73
CA ASN A 358 -3.27 -4.49 22.12
C ASN A 358 -2.88 -3.03 22.34
N ALA A 359 -1.74 -2.60 21.78
CA ALA A 359 -1.26 -1.23 21.90
C ALA A 359 -2.22 -0.22 21.23
N VAL A 360 -2.81 -0.56 20.09
CA VAL A 360 -3.86 0.25 19.43
C VAL A 360 -5.10 0.32 20.31
N ALA A 361 -5.58 -0.81 20.82
CA ALA A 361 -6.80 -0.87 21.64
C ALA A 361 -6.66 -0.06 22.93
N SER A 362 -5.55 -0.19 23.65
CA SER A 362 -5.26 0.60 24.86
C SER A 362 -5.29 2.10 24.58
N ARG A 363 -4.70 2.55 23.46
CA ARG A 363 -4.66 3.97 23.10
C ARG A 363 -6.03 4.52 22.72
N MET A 364 -6.82 3.74 22.01
CA MET A 364 -8.19 4.13 21.68
C MET A 364 -9.07 4.23 22.94
N ALA A 365 -8.86 3.36 23.94
CA ALA A 365 -9.54 3.46 25.23
C ALA A 365 -9.16 4.74 25.98
N SER A 366 -7.87 5.07 26.10
CA SER A 366 -7.41 6.30 26.77
C SER A 366 -7.90 7.57 26.07
N SER A 367 -8.02 7.57 24.74
CA SER A 367 -8.55 8.71 23.97
C SER A 367 -10.03 8.97 24.28
N LYS A 368 -10.84 7.92 24.49
CA LYS A 368 -12.25 8.05 24.87
C LYS A 368 -12.39 8.67 26.27
N GLN A 369 -11.59 8.22 27.24
CA GLN A 369 -11.63 8.72 28.61
C GLN A 369 -11.32 10.23 28.71
N ARG A 370 -10.39 10.73 27.88
CA ARG A 370 -10.07 12.17 27.82
C ARG A 370 -11.21 13.03 27.26
N ARG A 371 -12.06 12.48 26.39
CA ARG A 371 -13.22 13.21 25.84
C ARG A 371 -14.36 13.32 26.83
N SER A 372 -14.55 12.33 27.71
CA SER A 372 -15.57 12.36 28.76
C SER A 372 -15.18 13.27 29.93
N SER A 373 -13.89 13.41 30.23
CA SER A 373 -13.39 14.23 31.34
C SER A 373 -13.21 15.71 31.00
N SER A 374 -13.84 16.21 29.92
CA SER A 374 -13.80 17.65 29.65
C SER A 374 -14.46 18.37 30.83
N PRO A 375 -13.75 19.31 31.50
CA PRO A 375 -14.21 19.90 32.74
C PRO A 375 -15.46 20.70 32.43
N ARG A 376 -16.63 20.08 32.67
CA ARG A 376 -17.86 20.84 32.86
C ARG A 376 -17.57 21.71 34.07
N TYR A 377 -17.36 23.00 33.82
CA TYR A 377 -17.48 24.04 34.82
C TYR A 377 -18.91 23.96 35.38
N SER A 378 -19.13 23.03 36.31
CA SER A 378 -20.32 22.96 37.13
C SER A 378 -19.98 23.76 38.37
N MET A 379 -20.12 25.08 38.26
CA MET A 379 -20.55 25.82 39.44
C MET A 379 -21.96 25.32 39.73
N ASP A 380 -22.07 24.39 40.66
CA ASP A 380 -23.08 24.48 41.71
C ASP A 380 -22.77 23.44 42.79
N MET A 381 -22.52 24.00 43.97
CA MET A 381 -22.60 23.32 45.24
C MET A 381 -23.99 22.71 45.38
N GLN A 382 -24.08 21.40 45.59
CA GLN A 382 -24.77 20.91 46.79
C GLN A 382 -24.30 19.49 47.07
N CYS A 383 -23.65 19.35 48.22
CA CYS A 383 -23.38 18.09 48.87
C CYS A 383 -24.73 17.51 49.32
N ASP A 384 -25.01 16.27 48.97
CA ASP A 384 -25.45 15.29 49.96
C ASP A 384 -25.11 13.90 49.44
N SER A 385 -24.32 13.24 50.27
CA SER A 385 -23.74 11.93 50.17
C SER A 385 -24.79 10.85 50.40
N ASP A 386 -24.87 9.87 49.50
CA ASP A 386 -25.26 8.50 49.83
C ASP A 386 -24.59 7.54 48.84
N ASP A 387 -24.11 6.42 49.40
CA ASP A 387 -23.29 5.36 48.84
C ASP A 387 -23.53 5.03 47.36
N MET A 388 -22.48 5.15 46.55
CA MET A 388 -22.43 4.56 45.21
C MET A 388 -21.26 3.59 45.17
N ASP A 389 -21.59 2.30 45.31
CA ASP A 389 -20.71 1.17 45.03
C ASP A 389 -20.15 1.32 43.60
N VAL A 390 -18.89 1.76 43.51
CA VAL A 390 -18.17 1.84 42.23
C VAL A 390 -17.71 0.43 41.91
N ASP A 391 -18.45 -0.27 41.06
CA ASP A 391 -18.05 -1.54 40.45
C ASP A 391 -16.65 -1.41 39.82
N MET A 392 -15.61 -1.86 40.54
CA MET A 392 -14.20 -1.72 40.16
C MET A 392 -13.68 -2.82 39.21
N ASP A 393 -14.46 -3.86 38.88
CA ASP A 393 -13.93 -5.08 38.28
C ASP A 393 -14.47 -5.40 36.87
N SER A 394 -14.41 -4.45 35.95
CA SER A 394 -14.53 -4.78 34.52
C SER A 394 -13.17 -5.05 33.90
N ASP A 395 -12.55 -6.15 34.31
CA ASP A 395 -11.25 -6.70 33.83
C ASP A 395 -11.30 -7.21 32.37
N SER A 396 -12.25 -6.73 31.57
CA SER A 396 -12.41 -7.13 30.19
C SER A 396 -11.18 -6.69 29.38
N PRO A 397 -10.51 -7.60 28.65
CA PRO A 397 -9.34 -7.24 27.85
C PRO A 397 -9.71 -6.16 26.82
N PRO A 398 -8.77 -5.25 26.50
CA PRO A 398 -9.05 -4.12 25.63
C PRO A 398 -9.53 -4.61 24.25
N ALA A 399 -10.75 -4.20 23.89
CA ALA A 399 -11.42 -4.71 22.70
C ALA A 399 -10.73 -4.26 21.40
N VAL A 400 -10.14 -5.20 20.68
CA VAL A 400 -9.47 -4.99 19.38
C VAL A 400 -10.39 -4.32 18.36
N ASP A 401 -9.98 -3.21 17.71
CA ASP A 401 -10.79 -2.56 16.68
C ASP A 401 -11.04 -3.52 15.50
N PRO A 402 -12.31 -3.80 15.13
CA PRO A 402 -12.63 -4.81 14.12
C PRO A 402 -12.24 -4.38 12.69
N ARG A 403 -11.80 -3.14 12.48
CA ARG A 403 -11.30 -2.67 11.19
C ARG A 403 -9.84 -3.02 10.99
N LEU A 404 -9.08 -3.26 12.06
CA LEU A 404 -7.64 -3.56 11.96
C LEU A 404 -7.43 -5.04 11.62
N VAL A 405 -6.99 -5.28 10.40
CA VAL A 405 -6.70 -6.62 9.89
C VAL A 405 -5.21 -6.73 9.61
N PHE A 406 -4.61 -7.86 9.97
CA PHE A 406 -3.22 -8.14 9.64
C PHE A 406 -3.17 -9.02 8.39
N ALA A 407 -2.09 -8.91 7.63
CA ALA A 407 -1.73 -9.86 6.57
C ALA A 407 -0.25 -10.21 6.73
N TRP A 408 0.17 -11.40 6.34
CA TRP A 408 1.57 -11.80 6.38
C TRP A 408 2.06 -12.20 4.99
N GLU A 409 3.14 -11.58 4.56
CA GLU A 409 3.77 -11.88 3.27
C GLU A 409 5.22 -12.30 3.50
N LYS A 410 5.53 -13.54 3.09
CA LYS A 410 6.89 -14.08 3.11
C LYS A 410 7.74 -13.56 1.95
N GLU A 411 7.12 -13.40 0.78
CA GLU A 411 7.77 -12.85 -0.42
C GLU A 411 7.41 -11.37 -0.56
N SER A 412 8.43 -10.54 -0.79
CA SER A 412 8.24 -9.10 -0.91
C SER A 412 7.79 -8.69 -2.32
N PHE A 413 6.82 -7.78 -2.38
CA PHE A 413 6.46 -6.96 -3.56
C PHE A 413 5.88 -7.66 -4.79
N ARG A 414 5.55 -8.94 -4.74
CA ARG A 414 4.75 -9.55 -5.81
C ARG A 414 3.31 -9.05 -5.69
N TYR A 415 2.83 -8.34 -6.71
CA TYR A 415 1.42 -7.97 -6.90
C TYR A 415 0.84 -6.85 -6.02
N ASN A 416 1.61 -5.87 -5.57
CA ASN A 416 1.08 -4.75 -4.75
C ASN A 416 0.27 -3.67 -5.50
N TYR A 417 -0.02 -3.86 -6.79
CA TYR A 417 -0.58 -2.81 -7.64
C TYR A 417 -2.09 -2.76 -7.52
N ALA A 418 -2.64 -1.54 -7.58
CA ALA A 418 -4.03 -1.15 -7.29
C ALA A 418 -5.13 -2.02 -7.96
N HIS A 419 -4.76 -2.77 -9.00
CA HIS A 419 -5.66 -3.61 -9.80
C HIS A 419 -5.26 -5.09 -9.80
N SER A 420 -4.29 -5.52 -9.00
CA SER A 420 -3.82 -6.90 -8.98
C SER A 420 -4.90 -7.82 -8.42
N GLU A 421 -4.96 -9.05 -8.93
CA GLU A 421 -5.86 -10.07 -8.39
C GLU A 421 -5.53 -10.38 -6.92
N HIS A 422 -4.24 -10.43 -6.58
CA HIS A 422 -3.77 -10.64 -5.21
C HIS A 422 -4.28 -9.57 -4.25
N GLU A 423 -4.20 -8.30 -4.63
CA GLU A 423 -4.67 -7.19 -3.80
C GLU A 423 -6.20 -7.22 -3.67
N GLN A 424 -6.92 -7.59 -4.72
CA GLN A 424 -8.38 -7.78 -4.64
C GLN A 424 -8.77 -8.93 -3.70
N ILE A 425 -8.04 -10.05 -3.74
CA ILE A 425 -8.24 -11.17 -2.82
C ILE A 425 -7.93 -10.73 -1.38
N MET A 426 -6.86 -9.97 -1.18
CA MET A 426 -6.48 -9.42 0.12
C MET A 426 -7.58 -8.51 0.69
N TRP A 427 -8.15 -7.61 -0.12
CA TRP A 427 -9.25 -6.75 0.32
C TRP A 427 -10.51 -7.54 0.69
N LYS A 428 -10.93 -8.48 -0.16
CA LYS A 428 -12.10 -9.34 0.14
C LYS A 428 -11.91 -10.16 1.41
N SER A 429 -10.70 -10.68 1.62
CA SER A 429 -10.34 -11.41 2.84
C SER A 429 -10.41 -10.49 4.06
N ALA A 430 -9.83 -9.30 3.97
CA ALA A 430 -9.85 -8.31 5.05
C ALA A 430 -11.26 -7.85 5.40
N GLU A 431 -12.11 -7.58 4.41
CA GLU A 431 -13.53 -7.27 4.64
C GLU A 431 -14.26 -8.41 5.37
N SER A 432 -14.00 -9.66 4.96
CA SER A 432 -14.61 -10.84 5.59
C SER A 432 -14.18 -11.00 7.05
N ILE A 433 -12.89 -10.78 7.34
CA ILE A 433 -12.34 -10.82 8.71
C ILE A 433 -12.94 -9.69 9.55
N ALA A 434 -12.95 -8.46 9.03
CA ALA A 434 -13.50 -7.30 9.74
C ALA A 434 -14.99 -7.50 10.05
N LYS A 435 -15.75 -8.06 9.10
CA LYS A 435 -17.17 -8.42 9.31
C LYS A 435 -17.34 -9.47 10.41
N ALA A 436 -16.51 -10.51 10.43
CA ALA A 436 -16.53 -11.53 11.48
C ALA A 436 -16.19 -10.94 12.86
N GLN A 437 -15.20 -10.03 12.93
CA GLN A 437 -14.83 -9.35 14.17
C GLN A 437 -15.96 -8.46 14.71
N ARG A 438 -16.67 -7.73 13.84
CA ARG A 438 -17.88 -6.96 14.24
C ARG A 438 -18.97 -7.88 14.78
N PHE A 439 -19.23 -9.00 14.10
CA PHE A 439 -20.23 -9.97 14.55
C PHE A 439 -19.92 -10.54 15.95
N MET A 440 -18.65 -10.90 16.21
CA MET A 440 -18.22 -11.37 17.54
C MET A 440 -18.38 -10.32 18.65
N LYS A 441 -18.36 -9.03 18.30
CA LYS A 441 -18.61 -7.92 19.23
C LYS A 441 -20.09 -7.60 19.44
N GLY A 442 -21.00 -8.33 18.77
CA GLY A 442 -22.42 -7.99 18.77
C GLY A 442 -22.75 -6.70 18.01
N GLU A 443 -21.81 -6.17 17.21
CA GLU A 443 -22.06 -5.01 16.37
C GLU A 443 -22.85 -5.43 15.12
N ASN A 444 -23.88 -4.66 14.77
CA ASN A 444 -24.62 -4.90 13.54
C ASN A 444 -23.71 -4.76 12.32
N PRO A 445 -23.82 -5.64 11.30
CA PRO A 445 -23.03 -5.51 10.09
C PRO A 445 -23.34 -4.17 9.42
N LEU A 446 -22.29 -3.43 9.03
CA LEU A 446 -22.42 -2.22 8.20
C LEU A 446 -23.20 -2.59 6.93
N ARG A 447 -24.22 -1.79 6.61
CA ARG A 447 -25.08 -1.97 5.43
C ARG A 447 -24.41 -1.48 4.16
#